data_AF-A0A7K0EM14-F1
#
_entry.id   AF-A0A7K0EM14-F1
#
_cell.length_a   1.000
_cell.length_b   1.000
_cell.length_c   1.000
_cell.angle_alpha   90.00
_cell.angle_beta   90.00
_cell.angle_gamma   90.00
#
_symmetry.space_group_name_H-M   'P 1'
#
loop_
_entity.id
_entity.type
_entity.pdbx_description
1 polymer ?
#
loop_
_entity_poly.entity_id
_entity_poly.type
_entity_poly.pdbx_seq_one_letter_code
_entity_poly.pdbx_strand_id
1 'polypeptide(L)'
;MKNLFAVFAYSYYMKIVGILCILWGLFSFFINYRQHQIIDLNLLTGLSCWGLVFIFFSREKVDDERIHQLKFHALTWALPVGLAVTHLINYFFLNAQEPDSGKPYQSISAYQSLVLILVLATSLFHYLKRRQEQ
;
A
#
# COMPACT_ATOMS: atom_id res chain seq x y z
N MET A 1 -15.28 6.84 23.95
CA MET A 1 -14.27 7.12 22.91
C MET A 1 -13.79 5.86 22.16
N LYS A 2 -13.52 4.72 22.82
CA LYS A 2 -13.04 3.48 22.14
C LYS A 2 -13.95 2.97 20.99
N ASN A 3 -15.28 3.09 21.11
CA ASN A 3 -16.19 2.65 20.05
C ASN A 3 -16.26 3.58 18.83
N LEU A 4 -15.96 4.88 19.02
CA LEU A 4 -16.09 5.88 17.94
C LEU A 4 -14.98 5.72 16.91
N PHE A 5 -13.76 5.40 17.36
CA PHE A 5 -12.61 5.18 16.48
C PHE A 5 -12.76 3.88 15.67
N ALA A 6 -13.25 2.80 16.28
CA ALA A 6 -13.53 1.55 15.59
C ALA A 6 -14.63 1.73 14.52
N VAL A 7 -15.71 2.46 14.84
CA VAL A 7 -16.79 2.78 13.89
C VAL A 7 -16.31 3.69 12.76
N PHE A 8 -15.43 4.65 13.06
CA PHE A 8 -14.89 5.56 12.05
C PHE A 8 -13.89 4.87 11.12
N ALA A 9 -12.92 4.14 11.67
CA ALA A 9 -11.91 3.40 10.90
C ALA A 9 -12.53 2.29 10.04
N TYR A 10 -13.65 1.72 10.48
CA TYR A 10 -14.40 0.69 9.78
C TYR A 10 -15.64 1.25 9.06
N SER A 11 -15.54 2.47 8.54
CA SER A 11 -16.62 3.10 7.77
C SER A 11 -16.41 2.93 6.26
N TYR A 12 -17.51 2.85 5.50
CA TYR A 12 -17.47 2.85 4.04
C TYR A 12 -16.81 4.13 3.49
N TYR A 13 -16.95 5.25 4.20
CA TYR A 13 -16.36 6.54 3.83
C TYR A 13 -14.83 6.55 3.87
N MET A 14 -14.19 5.59 4.56
CA MET A 14 -12.73 5.48 4.58
C MET A 14 -12.15 5.15 3.21
N LYS A 15 -12.92 4.53 2.30
CA LYS A 15 -12.49 4.37 0.89
C LYS A 15 -12.24 5.71 0.22
N ILE A 16 -13.16 6.67 0.45
CA ILE A 16 -13.08 8.00 -0.17
C ILE A 16 -11.88 8.75 0.41
N VAL A 17 -11.71 8.71 1.73
CA VAL A 17 -10.53 9.30 2.39
C VAL A 17 -9.25 8.70 1.84
N GLY A 18 -9.20 7.37 1.67
CA GLY A 18 -8.04 6.70 1.12
C GLY A 18 -7.72 7.10 -0.32
N ILE A 19 -8.74 7.23 -1.17
CA ILE A 19 -8.57 7.75 -2.54
C ILE A 19 -8.05 9.18 -2.53
N LEU A 20 -8.58 10.05 -1.66
CA LEU A 20 -8.10 11.43 -1.52
C LEU A 20 -6.63 11.48 -1.07
N CYS A 21 -6.21 10.61 -0.14
CA CYS A 21 -4.81 10.51 0.26
C CYS A 21 -3.89 10.12 -0.92
N ILE A 22 -4.27 9.12 -1.72
CA ILE A 22 -3.49 8.69 -2.89
C ILE A 22 -3.41 9.83 -3.91
N LEU A 23 -4.54 10.48 -4.22
CA LEU A 23 -4.58 11.62 -5.15
C LEU A 23 -3.72 12.79 -4.67
N TRP A 24 -3.71 13.08 -3.36
CA TRP A 24 -2.85 14.10 -2.80
C TRP A 24 -1.37 13.75 -2.92
N GLY A 25 -1.00 12.48 -2.65
CA GLY A 25 0.36 11.99 -2.85
C GLY A 25 0.83 12.14 -4.30
N LEU A 26 -0.02 11.76 -5.26
CA LEU A 26 0.25 11.94 -6.68
C LEU A 26 0.38 13.42 -7.06
N PHE A 27 -0.56 14.25 -6.62
CA PHE A 27 -0.55 15.69 -6.90
C PHE A 27 0.72 16.37 -6.39
N SER A 28 1.12 16.08 -5.14
CA SER A 28 2.34 16.63 -4.57
C SER A 28 3.59 16.14 -5.30
N PHE A 29 3.63 14.86 -5.71
CA PHE A 29 4.70 14.33 -6.55
C PHE A 29 4.83 15.09 -7.87
N PHE A 30 3.71 15.31 -8.58
CA PHE A 30 3.72 16.04 -9.86
C PHE A 30 4.15 17.51 -9.71
N ILE A 31 3.74 18.19 -8.64
CA ILE A 31 4.19 19.57 -8.38
C ILE A 31 5.70 19.59 -8.15
N ASN A 32 6.21 18.73 -7.26
CA ASN A 32 7.64 18.69 -6.94
C ASN A 32 8.48 18.33 -8.17
N TYR A 33 8.03 17.36 -8.96
CA TYR A 33 8.68 16.98 -10.20
C TYR A 33 8.70 18.14 -11.21
N ARG A 34 7.58 18.86 -11.39
CA ARG A 34 7.49 19.95 -12.37
C ARG A 34 8.29 21.19 -11.96
N GLN A 35 8.26 21.55 -10.68
CA GLN A 35 8.87 22.78 -10.17
C GLN A 35 10.36 22.63 -9.89
N HIS A 36 10.78 21.48 -9.34
CA HIS A 36 12.13 21.30 -8.81
C HIS A 36 12.93 20.22 -9.58
N GLN A 37 12.30 19.45 -10.48
CA GLN A 37 12.89 18.26 -11.13
C GLN A 37 13.44 17.21 -10.14
N ILE A 38 12.96 17.24 -8.89
CA ILE A 38 13.34 16.29 -7.85
C ILE A 38 12.33 15.15 -7.86
N ILE A 39 12.84 13.92 -7.98
CA ILE A 39 12.05 12.70 -7.80
C ILE A 39 12.06 12.35 -6.31
N ASP A 40 11.11 12.90 -5.55
CA ASP A 40 10.89 12.54 -4.14
C ASP A 40 9.68 11.60 -4.02
N LEU A 41 9.97 10.33 -3.70
CA LEU A 41 8.96 9.29 -3.54
C LEU A 41 8.44 9.17 -2.10
N ASN A 42 9.03 9.87 -1.12
CA ASN A 42 8.71 9.65 0.29
C ASN A 42 7.25 10.03 0.61
N LEU A 43 6.84 11.23 0.24
CA LEU A 43 5.48 11.69 0.51
C LEU A 43 4.45 10.89 -0.32
N LEU A 44 4.76 10.60 -1.59
CA LEU A 44 3.92 9.78 -2.46
C LEU A 44 3.67 8.41 -1.83
N THR A 45 4.72 7.73 -1.40
CA THR A 45 4.64 6.38 -0.85
C THR A 45 4.01 6.36 0.53
N GLY A 46 4.30 7.35 1.38
CA GLY A 46 3.66 7.50 2.68
C GLY A 46 2.14 7.70 2.58
N LEU A 47 1.69 8.63 1.72
CA LEU A 47 0.26 8.89 1.52
C LEU A 47 -0.44 7.76 0.78
N SER A 48 0.23 7.14 -0.19
CA SER A 48 -0.32 5.96 -0.87
C SER A 48 -0.47 4.78 0.09
N CYS A 49 0.47 4.59 1.00
CA CYS A 49 0.40 3.56 2.02
C CYS A 49 -0.83 3.75 2.91
N TRP A 50 -0.99 4.93 3.52
CA TRP A 50 -2.16 5.22 4.36
C TRP A 50 -3.46 5.15 3.56
N GLY A 51 -3.46 5.65 2.32
CA GLY A 51 -4.63 5.59 1.46
C GLY A 51 -5.07 4.17 1.14
N LEU A 52 -4.12 3.28 0.84
CA LEU A 52 -4.39 1.87 0.60
C LEU A 52 -4.82 1.12 1.86
N VAL A 53 -4.25 1.44 3.03
CA VAL A 53 -4.73 0.92 4.32
C VAL A 53 -6.20 1.27 4.51
N PHE A 54 -6.57 2.53 4.29
CA PHE A 54 -7.97 2.96 4.42
C PHE A 54 -8.88 2.28 3.41
N ILE A 55 -8.44 2.11 2.16
CA ILE A 55 -9.23 1.40 1.15
C ILE A 55 -9.40 -0.07 1.52
N PHE A 56 -8.33 -0.78 1.86
CA PHE A 56 -8.36 -2.21 2.11
C PHE A 56 -9.18 -2.59 3.36
N PHE A 57 -9.00 -1.85 4.46
CA PHE A 57 -9.69 -2.13 5.72
C PHE A 57 -11.07 -1.49 5.85
N SER A 58 -11.47 -0.62 4.92
CA SER A 58 -12.82 -0.06 4.90
C SER A 58 -13.93 -1.11 4.74
N ARG A 59 -15.13 -0.75 5.20
CA ARG A 59 -16.30 -1.61 5.10
C ARG A 59 -16.74 -1.84 3.65
N GLU A 60 -17.13 -3.07 3.32
CA GLU A 60 -17.74 -3.42 2.04
C GLU A 60 -19.27 -3.22 2.06
N LYS A 61 -19.91 -3.18 0.88
CA LYS A 61 -21.38 -3.01 0.78
C LYS A 61 -22.15 -4.17 1.43
N VAL A 62 -21.68 -5.39 1.18
CA VAL A 62 -22.08 -6.60 1.91
C VAL A 62 -20.87 -6.93 2.78
N ASP A 63 -21.08 -6.95 4.08
CA ASP A 63 -19.99 -7.10 5.04
C ASP A 63 -20.35 -8.19 6.04
N ASP A 64 -19.96 -9.40 5.67
CA ASP A 64 -20.14 -10.63 6.42
C ASP A 64 -18.77 -11.21 6.82
N GLU A 65 -18.80 -12.28 7.60
CA GLU A 65 -17.58 -12.97 8.04
C GLU A 65 -16.75 -13.48 6.85
N ARG A 66 -17.39 -13.82 5.73
CA ARG A 66 -16.74 -14.28 4.51
C ARG A 66 -15.86 -13.18 3.89
N ILE A 67 -16.33 -11.93 3.85
CA ILE A 67 -15.52 -10.80 3.37
C ILE A 67 -14.29 -10.59 4.25
N HIS A 68 -14.40 -10.77 5.57
CA HIS A 68 -13.24 -10.69 6.47
C HIS A 68 -12.24 -11.82 6.20
N GLN A 69 -12.72 -13.05 6.00
CA GLN A 69 -11.88 -14.19 5.63
C GLN A 69 -11.18 -13.96 4.29
N LEU A 70 -11.87 -13.41 3.30
CA LEU A 70 -11.30 -13.07 1.99
C LEU A 70 -10.19 -12.02 2.10
N LYS A 71 -10.41 -10.96 2.88
CA LYS A 71 -9.38 -9.93 3.13
C LYS A 71 -8.19 -10.52 3.86
N PHE A 72 -8.42 -11.33 4.90
CA PHE A 72 -7.35 -11.99 5.63
C PHE A 72 -6.54 -12.91 4.70
N HIS A 73 -7.21 -13.77 3.92
CA HIS A 73 -6.56 -14.66 2.95
C HIS A 73 -5.74 -13.91 1.91
N ALA A 74 -6.28 -12.79 1.40
CA ALA A 74 -5.55 -11.95 0.45
C ALA A 74 -4.29 -11.34 1.09
N LEU A 75 -4.36 -10.88 2.34
CA LEU A 75 -3.23 -10.34 3.07
C LEU A 75 -2.18 -11.41 3.39
N THR A 76 -2.60 -12.62 3.78
CA THR A 76 -1.73 -13.76 4.07
C THR A 76 -0.85 -14.12 2.87
N TRP A 77 -1.38 -14.04 1.65
CA TRP A 77 -0.58 -14.29 0.44
C TRP A 77 0.21 -13.07 -0.02
N ALA A 78 -0.38 -11.88 0.06
CA ALA A 78 0.26 -10.66 -0.42
C ALA A 78 1.50 -10.27 0.40
N LEU A 79 1.51 -10.54 1.71
CA LEU A 79 2.63 -10.21 2.58
C LEU A 79 3.94 -10.95 2.22
N PRO A 80 3.99 -12.30 2.19
CA PRO A 80 5.22 -13.01 1.82
C PRO A 80 5.61 -12.74 0.36
N VAL A 81 4.66 -12.67 -0.57
CA VAL A 81 4.94 -12.34 -1.98
C VAL A 81 5.51 -10.94 -2.11
N GLY A 82 4.91 -9.95 -1.44
CA GLY A 82 5.37 -8.57 -1.52
C GLY A 82 6.75 -8.38 -0.88
N LEU A 83 7.01 -9.01 0.27
CA LEU A 83 8.35 -9.02 0.88
C LEU A 83 9.38 -9.70 -0.02
N ALA A 84 9.05 -10.84 -0.62
CA ALA A 84 9.94 -11.53 -1.56
C ALA A 84 10.27 -10.62 -2.75
N VAL A 85 9.27 -9.97 -3.35
CA VAL A 85 9.47 -9.01 -4.45
C VAL A 85 10.35 -7.84 -4.02
N THR A 86 10.09 -7.23 -2.86
CA THR A 86 10.94 -6.16 -2.31
C THR A 86 12.39 -6.63 -2.17
N HIS A 87 12.61 -7.81 -1.59
CA HIS A 87 13.97 -8.34 -1.41
C HIS A 87 14.66 -8.63 -2.75
N LEU A 88 13.93 -9.16 -3.73
CA LEU A 88 14.46 -9.36 -5.08
C LEU A 88 14.83 -8.04 -5.73
N ILE A 89 14.00 -7.00 -5.61
CA ILE A 89 14.33 -5.67 -6.19
C ILE A 89 15.57 -5.09 -5.50
N ASN A 90 15.63 -5.15 -4.17
CA ASN A 90 16.81 -4.71 -3.42
C ASN A 90 18.06 -5.46 -3.89
N TYR A 91 18.00 -6.79 -4.00
CA TYR A 91 19.13 -7.63 -4.38
C TYR A 91 19.63 -7.35 -5.81
N PHE A 92 18.73 -7.28 -6.80
CA PHE A 92 19.13 -7.16 -8.20
C PHE A 92 19.41 -5.73 -8.66
N PHE A 93 18.77 -4.71 -8.07
CA PHE A 93 18.81 -3.34 -8.60
C PHE A 93 19.46 -2.32 -7.67
N LEU A 94 19.40 -2.52 -6.35
CA LEU A 94 19.83 -1.49 -5.38
C LEU A 94 21.08 -1.89 -4.58
N ASN A 95 21.38 -3.19 -4.48
CA ASN A 95 22.59 -3.71 -3.81
C ASN A 95 23.86 -3.71 -4.69
N ALA A 96 23.83 -3.05 -5.85
CA ALA A 96 24.92 -3.10 -6.83
C ALA A 96 26.13 -2.17 -6.54
N GLN A 97 26.30 -1.64 -5.32
CA GLN A 97 27.45 -0.78 -5.01
C GLN A 97 28.63 -1.55 -4.38
N GLU A 98 29.83 -1.19 -4.84
CA GLU A 98 31.11 -1.69 -4.35
C GLU A 98 31.27 -1.47 -2.83
N PRO A 99 31.82 -2.47 -2.09
CA PRO A 99 31.91 -2.45 -0.63
C PRO A 99 32.67 -1.26 -0.02
N ASP A 100 33.40 -0.46 -0.81
CA ASP A 100 34.35 0.56 -0.35
C ASP A 100 33.88 2.01 -0.57
N SER A 101 32.64 2.27 -1.01
CA SER A 101 32.22 3.63 -1.36
C SER A 101 31.86 4.54 -0.17
N GLY A 102 31.74 3.99 1.04
CA GLY A 102 31.35 4.73 2.25
C GLY A 102 29.94 5.36 2.22
N LYS A 103 29.14 5.09 1.20
CA LYS A 103 27.78 5.60 1.05
C LYS A 103 26.76 4.63 1.65
N PRO A 104 25.69 5.12 2.30
CA PRO A 104 24.64 4.26 2.82
C PRO A 104 23.98 3.47 1.68
N TYR A 105 23.74 2.17 1.91
CA TYR A 105 23.01 1.30 0.98
C TYR A 105 21.66 1.92 0.63
N GLN A 106 21.39 2.13 -0.66
CA GLN A 106 20.03 2.42 -1.10
C GLN A 106 19.20 1.14 -0.98
N SER A 107 18.07 1.21 -0.28
CA SER A 107 17.12 0.13 -0.16
C SER A 107 15.71 0.66 -0.27
N ILE A 108 14.79 -0.16 -0.78
CA ILE A 108 13.37 0.13 -0.75
C ILE A 108 12.94 0.40 0.69
N SER A 109 12.23 1.51 0.91
CA SER A 109 11.74 1.88 2.24
C SER A 109 10.62 0.94 2.70
N ALA A 110 10.38 0.91 4.03
CA ALA A 110 9.27 0.14 4.59
C ALA A 110 7.91 0.56 4.00
N TYR A 111 7.69 1.86 3.78
CA TYR A 111 6.47 2.37 3.16
C TYR A 111 6.30 1.91 1.72
N GLN A 112 7.37 1.92 0.92
CA GLN A 112 7.33 1.41 -0.46
C GLN A 112 6.99 -0.09 -0.50
N SER A 113 7.60 -0.88 0.39
CA SER A 113 7.31 -2.30 0.52
C SER A 113 5.86 -2.55 0.93
N LEU A 114 5.36 -1.78 1.88
CA LEU A 114 4.00 -1.89 2.37
C LEU A 114 2.96 -1.47 1.31
N VAL A 115 3.25 -0.43 0.52
CA VAL A 115 2.42 -0.07 -0.65
C VAL A 115 2.32 -1.25 -1.61
N LEU A 116 3.43 -1.90 -1.93
CA LEU A 116 3.45 -3.06 -2.83
C LEU A 116 2.59 -4.21 -2.27
N ILE A 117 2.76 -4.54 -0.99
CA ILE A 117 1.95 -5.56 -0.31
C ILE A 117 0.47 -5.21 -0.36
N LEU A 118 0.10 -3.96 -0.06
CA LEU A 118 -1.30 -3.53 -0.03
C LEU A 118 -1.94 -3.49 -1.41
N VAL A 119 -1.18 -3.13 -2.46
CA VAL A 119 -1.67 -3.22 -3.85
C VAL A 119 -1.95 -4.67 -4.22
N LEU A 120 -1.04 -5.60 -3.89
CA LEU A 120 -1.24 -7.03 -4.13
C LEU A 120 -2.44 -7.56 -3.33
N ALA A 121 -2.54 -7.23 -2.05
CA ALA A 121 -3.63 -7.65 -1.18
C ALA A 121 -4.99 -7.15 -1.69
N THR A 122 -5.07 -5.86 -2.06
CA THR A 122 -6.31 -5.25 -2.58
C THR A 122 -6.70 -5.88 -3.91
N SER A 123 -5.74 -6.10 -4.81
CA SER A 123 -5.98 -6.74 -6.11
C SER A 123 -6.46 -8.18 -5.95
N LEU A 124 -5.78 -8.96 -5.09
CA LEU A 124 -6.13 -10.35 -4.81
C LEU A 124 -7.49 -10.46 -4.12
N PHE A 125 -7.80 -9.58 -3.18
CA PHE A 125 -9.11 -9.50 -2.54
C PHE A 125 -10.23 -9.29 -3.58
N HIS A 126 -10.09 -8.30 -4.47
CA HIS A 126 -11.10 -8.05 -5.50
C HIS A 126 -11.20 -9.18 -6.53
N TYR A 127 -10.09 -9.83 -6.85
CA TYR A 127 -10.09 -11.02 -7.72
C TYR A 127 -10.85 -12.18 -7.08
N LEU A 128 -10.54 -12.52 -5.82
CA LEU A 128 -11.20 -13.61 -5.09
C LEU A 128 -12.69 -13.33 -4.88
N LYS A 129 -13.04 -12.08 -4.55
CA LYS A 129 -14.43 -11.64 -4.43
C LYS A 129 -15.21 -11.86 -5.72
N ARG A 130 -14.68 -11.43 -6.87
CA ARG A 130 -15.33 -11.63 -8.18
C ARG A 130 -15.47 -13.11 -8.55
N ARG A 131 -14.45 -13.92 -8.29
CA ARG A 131 -14.48 -15.37 -8.56
C ARG A 131 -15.57 -16.09 -7.75
N GLN A 132 -15.91 -15.55 -6.59
CA GLN A 132 -16.85 -16.14 -5.65
C GLN A 132 -18.30 -15.63 -5.82
N GLU A 133 -18.49 -14.56 -6.59
CA GLU A 133 -19.79 -14.02 -7.01
C GLU A 133 -20.28 -14.69 -8.31
N GLN A 134 -19.42 -15.42 -9.01
CA GLN A 134 -19.73 -16.30 -10.15
C GLN A 134 -20.11 -17.70 -9.67
#